data_AF-A0A2E8UHU0-F1
#
_entry.id   AF-A0A2E8UHU0-F1
#
_cell.length_a   1.000
_cell.length_b   1.000
_cell.length_c   1.000
_cell.angle_alpha   90.00
_cell.angle_beta   90.00
_cell.angle_gamma   90.00
#
_symmetry.space_group_name_H-M   'P 1'
#
loop_
_entity.id
_entity.type
_entity.pdbx_description
1 polymer ?
#
loop_
_entity_poly.entity_id
_entity_poly.type
_entity_poly.pdbx_seq_one_letter_code
_entity_poly.pdbx_strand_id
1 'polypeptide(L)'
;MQREDLEGMTVANLKVLLSELSLPVSGKKADLVERILQNQSSDAIDVEPPLEKEIDDTNEDPTREDIETVVSNMVEGRIVNEESEITLQTIVLIGIVVLALGLVVISL
;
A
#
# COMPACT_ATOMS: atom_id res chain seq x y z
N MET A 1 -3.32 -2.72 -9.18
CA MET A 1 -2.37 -1.82 -8.49
C MET A 1 -1.09 -1.74 -9.29
N GLN A 2 -0.44 -0.57 -9.38
CA GLN A 2 0.88 -0.46 -10.02
C GLN A 2 2.00 -0.68 -8.98
N ARG A 3 3.21 -1.02 -9.44
CA ARG A 3 4.35 -1.30 -8.54
C ARG A 3 4.69 -0.07 -7.70
N GLU A 4 4.63 1.11 -8.30
CA GLU A 4 5.00 2.39 -7.70
C GLU A 4 4.10 2.72 -6.51
N ASP A 5 2.81 2.36 -6.60
CA ASP A 5 1.83 2.54 -5.52
C ASP A 5 2.19 1.65 -4.30
N LEU A 6 2.60 0.41 -4.55
CA LEU A 6 3.00 -0.56 -3.52
C LEU A 6 4.36 -0.20 -2.90
N GLU A 7 5.28 0.33 -3.70
CA GLU A 7 6.56 0.86 -3.21
C GLU A 7 6.38 2.11 -2.31
N GLY A 8 5.33 2.89 -2.54
CA GLY A 8 4.91 3.99 -1.67
C GLY A 8 4.31 3.54 -0.33
N MET A 9 3.85 2.29 -0.21
CA MET A 9 3.25 1.76 1.02
C MET A 9 4.31 1.30 2.04
N THR A 10 3.92 1.33 3.32
CA THR A 10 4.73 0.79 4.41
C THR A 10 4.72 -0.74 4.37
N VAL A 11 5.75 -1.36 4.95
CA VAL A 11 5.82 -2.82 5.09
C VAL A 11 4.63 -3.36 5.90
N ALA A 12 4.09 -2.59 6.85
CA ALA A 12 2.89 -2.96 7.58
C ALA A 12 1.67 -3.08 6.66
N ASN A 13 1.43 -2.09 5.79
CA ASN A 13 0.32 -2.11 4.84
C ASN A 13 0.47 -3.24 3.82
N LEU A 14 1.68 -3.45 3.30
CA LEU A 14 1.97 -4.56 2.37
C LEU A 14 1.70 -5.93 2.99
N LYS A 15 2.01 -6.11 4.29
CA LYS A 15 1.71 -7.34 5.03
C LYS A 15 0.21 -7.56 5.23
N VAL A 16 -0.56 -6.49 5.48
CA VAL A 16 -2.02 -6.58 5.58
C VAL A 16 -2.60 -7.07 4.26
N LEU A 17 -2.21 -6.48 3.12
CA LEU A 17 -2.66 -6.92 1.80
C LEU A 17 -2.28 -8.37 1.51
N LEU A 18 -1.06 -8.79 1.85
CA LEU A 18 -0.66 -10.20 1.70
C LEU A 18 -1.46 -11.12 2.62
N SER A 19 -1.80 -10.69 3.83
CA SER A 19 -2.64 -11.46 4.75
C SER A 19 -4.06 -11.63 4.22
N GLU A 20 -4.64 -10.59 3.61
CA GLU A 20 -5.95 -10.67 2.95
C GLU A 20 -5.93 -11.65 1.77
N LEU A 21 -4.81 -11.71 1.07
CA LEU A 21 -4.56 -12.64 -0.03
C LEU A 21 -4.09 -14.03 0.44
N SER A 22 -4.04 -14.31 1.75
CA SER A 22 -3.51 -15.56 2.34
C SER A 22 -2.08 -15.92 1.88
N LEU A 23 -1.27 -14.92 1.56
CA LEU A 23 0.09 -15.05 1.09
C LEU A 23 1.10 -14.85 2.23
N PRO A 24 2.30 -15.44 2.13
CA PRO A 24 3.33 -15.29 3.15
C PRO A 24 3.74 -13.82 3.34
N VAL A 25 3.74 -13.36 4.59
CA VAL A 25 4.07 -11.98 5.01
C VAL A 25 5.54 -11.81 5.42
N SER A 26 6.38 -12.81 5.17
CA SER A 26 7.83 -12.79 5.44
C SER A 26 8.64 -12.44 4.19
N GLY A 27 9.79 -11.79 4.40
CA GLY A 27 10.70 -11.36 3.33
C GLY A 27 11.05 -9.87 3.37
N LYS A 28 11.81 -9.41 2.36
CA LYS A 28 12.14 -7.99 2.19
C LYS A 28 10.96 -7.26 1.56
N LYS A 29 10.87 -5.94 1.76
CA LYS A 29 9.81 -5.10 1.18
C LYS A 29 9.61 -5.34 -0.32
N ALA A 30 10.70 -5.45 -1.09
CA ALA A 30 10.65 -5.73 -2.52
C ALA A 30 9.95 -7.07 -2.85
N ASP A 31 10.26 -8.12 -2.08
CA ASP A 31 9.65 -9.45 -2.25
C ASP A 31 8.14 -9.41 -1.95
N LEU A 32 7.74 -8.63 -0.94
CA LEU A 32 6.32 -8.43 -0.62
C LEU A 32 5.58 -7.72 -1.76
N VAL A 33 6.15 -6.65 -2.31
CA VAL A 33 5.58 -5.88 -3.42
C VAL A 33 5.44 -6.76 -4.68
N GLU A 34 6.49 -7.51 -5.03
CA GLU A 34 6.47 -8.39 -6.20
C GLU A 34 5.44 -9.51 -6.06
N ARG A 35 5.31 -10.09 -4.85
CA ARG A 35 4.32 -11.12 -4.55
C ARG A 35 2.89 -10.58 -4.68
N ILE A 36 2.61 -9.38 -4.16
CA ILE A 36 1.30 -8.73 -4.33
C ILE A 36 1.02 -8.47 -5.81
N LEU A 37 2.00 -7.93 -6.55
CA LEU A 37 1.83 -7.59 -7.96
C LEU A 37 1.55 -8.83 -8.82
N GLN A 38 2.26 -9.93 -8.60
CA GLN A 38 2.06 -11.19 -9.32
C GLN A 38 0.68 -11.80 -9.02
N ASN A 39 0.22 -11.77 -7.78
CA ASN A 39 -1.05 -12.36 -7.39
C ASN A 39 -2.25 -11.47 -7.77
N GLN A 40 -2.13 -10.13 -7.67
CA GLN A 40 -3.18 -9.22 -8.12
C GLN A 40 -3.30 -9.12 -9.64
N SER A 41 -2.23 -9.41 -10.39
CA SER A 41 -2.30 -9.46 -11.86
C SER A 41 -2.94 -10.75 -12.38
N SER A 42 -3.12 -11.75 -11.51
CA SER A 42 -3.59 -13.09 -11.85
C SER A 42 -4.97 -13.38 -11.26
N ASP A 43 -5.88 -12.41 -11.34
CA ASP A 43 -7.26 -12.51 -10.84
C ASP A 43 -8.19 -13.30 -11.79
N ALA A 44 -7.81 -14.54 -12.11
CA ALA A 44 -8.69 -15.53 -12.71
C ALA A 44 -8.23 -16.96 -12.42
N ILE A 45 -8.78 -17.57 -11.36
CA ILE A 45 -9.42 -18.91 -11.27
C ILE A 45 -9.39 -19.40 -9.81
N ASP A 46 -10.54 -19.23 -9.15
CA ASP A 46 -11.43 -20.24 -8.54
C ASP A 46 -10.93 -21.31 -7.52
N VAL A 47 -11.78 -21.48 -6.50
CA VAL A 47 -12.00 -22.60 -5.55
C VAL A 47 -11.26 -22.66 -4.20
N GLU A 48 -12.02 -22.28 -3.16
CA GLU A 48 -12.21 -22.80 -1.77
C GLU A 48 -11.04 -23.30 -0.85
N PRO A 49 -11.20 -23.14 0.50
CA PRO A 49 -10.25 -23.51 1.56
C PRO A 49 -10.44 -25.00 1.95
N PRO A 50 -9.95 -25.55 3.08
CA PRO A 50 -8.95 -25.12 4.08
C PRO A 50 -7.81 -26.15 4.27
N LEU A 51 -6.62 -25.70 4.66
CA LEU A 51 -5.65 -26.58 5.32
C LEU A 51 -5.19 -25.94 6.62
N GLU A 52 -5.91 -26.31 7.68
CA GLU A 52 -5.35 -26.43 9.01
C GLU A 52 -4.06 -27.26 8.91
N LYS A 53 -2.94 -26.65 9.27
CA LYS A 53 -1.86 -27.39 9.91
C LYS A 53 -1.71 -26.84 11.31
N GLU A 54 -2.42 -27.53 12.20
CA GLU A 54 -2.08 -27.70 13.60
C GLU A 54 -0.56 -27.76 13.80
N ILE A 55 -0.10 -26.85 14.66
CA ILE A 55 1.01 -26.94 15.64
C ILE A 55 2.24 -27.80 15.29
N ASP A 56 3.40 -27.14 15.27
CA ASP A 56 4.59 -27.72 15.90
C ASP A 56 5.13 -26.73 16.92
N ASP A 57 4.84 -27.05 18.18
CA ASP A 57 5.50 -26.56 19.37
C ASP A 57 7.00 -26.88 19.25
N THR A 58 7.85 -25.87 19.05
CA THR A 58 9.21 -25.93 19.56
C THR A 58 9.53 -24.63 20.25
N ASN A 59 9.30 -24.67 21.56
CA ASN A 59 9.93 -23.79 22.54
C ASN A 59 11.46 -23.97 22.45
N GLU A 60 12.17 -22.92 22.02
CA GLU A 60 13.51 -22.65 22.57
C GLU A 60 13.57 -21.18 23.03
N ASP A 61 13.62 -21.06 24.35
CA ASP A 61 13.75 -19.89 25.23
C ASP A 61 15.22 -19.36 25.24
N PRO A 62 15.59 -18.30 25.98
CA PRO A 62 15.72 -16.91 25.53
C PRO A 62 17.16 -16.41 25.70
N THR A 63 17.94 -16.19 24.64
CA THR A 63 19.21 -15.46 24.81
C THR A 63 18.95 -13.96 24.75
N ARG A 64 18.66 -13.41 25.94
CA ARG A 64 18.83 -11.99 26.25
C ARG A 64 20.28 -11.60 25.99
N GLU A 65 20.54 -10.99 24.84
CA GLU A 65 21.63 -10.05 24.69
C GLU A 65 20.99 -8.66 24.56
N ASP A 66 21.17 -7.87 25.61
CA ASP A 66 20.78 -6.48 25.69
C ASP A 66 21.50 -5.68 24.58
N ILE A 67 20.87 -5.60 23.40
CA ILE A 67 21.23 -4.60 22.41
C ILE A 67 20.51 -3.30 22.78
N GLU A 68 21.21 -2.47 23.54
CA GLU A 68 20.98 -1.02 23.60
C GLU A 68 21.00 -0.48 22.17
N THR A 69 19.83 -0.47 21.53
CA THR A 69 19.65 0.19 20.25
C THR A 69 19.49 1.67 20.54
N VAL A 70 20.61 2.38 20.40
CA VAL A 70 20.72 3.83 20.38
C VAL A 70 19.53 4.40 19.64
N VAL A 71 18.67 5.14 20.37
CA VAL A 71 17.59 5.95 19.81
C VAL A 71 18.25 7.03 18.96
N SER A 72 18.58 6.67 17.72
CA SER A 72 18.82 7.64 16.68
C SER A 72 17.49 8.31 16.47
N ASN A 73 17.41 9.59 16.85
CA ASN A 73 16.32 10.48 16.54
C ASN A 73 16.09 10.44 15.03
N MET A 74 15.25 9.50 14.59
CA MET A 74 14.71 9.47 13.25
C MET A 74 13.77 10.66 13.22
N VAL A 75 14.31 11.77 12.71
CA VAL A 75 13.55 12.87 12.17
C VAL A 75 12.42 12.22 11.39
N GLU A 76 11.22 12.26 11.97
CA GLU A 76 9.99 12.01 11.26
C GLU A 76 10.00 13.04 10.15
N GLY A 77 10.46 12.58 8.98
CA GLY A 77 10.15 13.20 7.72
C GLY A 77 8.65 13.22 7.69
N ARG A 78 8.11 14.35 8.15
CA ARG A 78 6.73 14.75 7.98
C ARG A 78 6.50 14.59 6.49
N ILE A 79 5.90 13.47 6.11
CA ILE A 79 5.23 13.33 4.84
C ILE A 79 4.14 14.38 4.95
N VAL A 80 4.46 15.59 4.51
CA VAL A 80 3.45 16.61 4.26
C VAL A 80 2.75 16.05 3.04
N ASN A 81 1.81 15.12 3.28
CA ASN A 81 0.72 14.96 2.35
C ASN A 81 -0.02 16.27 2.49
N GLU A 82 0.46 17.27 1.76
CA GLU A 82 -0.17 18.56 1.62
C GLU A 82 -1.43 18.24 0.83
N GLU A 83 -2.46 17.82 1.58
CA GLU A 83 -3.82 17.73 1.09
C GLU A 83 -4.15 19.16 0.66
N SER A 84 -3.83 19.47 -0.60
CA SER A 84 -4.17 20.74 -1.19
C SER A 84 -5.68 20.87 -1.03
N GLU A 85 -6.12 21.75 -0.12
CA GLU A 85 -7.54 22.08 0.06
C GLU A 85 -8.03 22.75 -1.23
N ILE A 86 -8.36 21.96 -2.24
CA ILE A 86 -9.01 22.46 -3.44
C ILE A 86 -10.41 22.87 -3.00
N THR A 87 -10.60 24.17 -2.81
CA THR A 87 -11.91 24.72 -2.43
C THR A 87 -12.94 24.42 -3.52
N LEU A 88 -14.19 24.16 -3.13
CA LEU A 88 -15.31 23.94 -4.07
C LEU A 88 -15.42 25.06 -5.12
N GLN A 89 -15.13 26.30 -4.74
CA GLN A 89 -15.10 27.44 -5.66
C GLN A 89 -14.09 27.25 -6.80
N THR A 90 -12.91 26.70 -6.52
CA THR A 90 -11.86 26.44 -7.52
C THR A 90 -12.32 25.37 -8.51
N ILE A 91 -12.95 24.29 -8.02
CA ILE A 91 -13.50 23.22 -8.86
C ILE A 91 -14.61 23.76 -9.77
N VAL A 92 -15.53 24.57 -9.22
CA VAL A 92 -16.62 25.19 -9.99
C VAL A 92 -16.07 26.14 -11.05
N LEU A 93 -15.09 26.98 -10.72
CA LEU A 93 -14.48 27.92 -11.66
C LEU A 93 -13.79 27.18 -12.82
N ILE A 94 -13.01 26.14 -12.51
CA ILE A 94 -12.38 25.27 -13.53
C ILE A 94 -13.45 24.63 -14.41
N GLY A 95 -14.53 24.11 -13.82
CA GLY A 95 -15.65 23.51 -14.56
C GLY A 95 -16.31 24.48 -15.53
N ILE A 96 -16.57 25.73 -15.12
CA ILE A 96 -17.15 26.78 -15.99
C ILE A 96 -16.20 27.10 -17.15
N VAL A 97 -14.90 27.24 -16.89
CA VAL A 97 -13.90 27.53 -17.92
C VAL A 97 -13.85 26.39 -18.95
N VAL A 98 -13.77 25.14 -18.49
CA VAL A 98 -13.76 23.96 -19.37
C VAL A 98 -15.05 23.86 -20.18
N LEU A 99 -16.21 24.10 -19.56
CA LEU A 99 -17.50 24.09 -20.24
C LEU A 99 -17.58 25.18 -21.31
N ALA A 100 -17.16 26.41 -21.00
CA ALA A 100 -17.15 27.51 -21.95
C ALA A 100 -16.24 27.22 -23.16
N LEU A 101 -15.02 26.71 -22.91
CA LEU A 101 -14.11 26.30 -23.99
C LEU A 101 -14.70 25.16 -24.82
N GLY A 102 -15.33 24.17 -24.19
CA GLY A 102 -16.01 23.08 -24.87
C GLY A 102 -17.14 23.58 -25.77
N LEU A 103 -17.98 24.50 -25.30
CA LEU A 103 -19.06 25.09 -26.11
C LEU A 103 -18.53 25.90 -27.28
N VAL A 104 -17.41 26.63 -27.10
CA VAL A 104 -16.75 27.36 -28.20
C VAL A 104 -16.23 26.41 -29.26
N VAL A 105 -15.62 25.29 -28.87
CA VAL A 105 -15.14 24.26 -29.81
C VAL A 105 -16.30 23.58 -30.54
N ILE A 106 -17.41 23.30 -29.84
CA ILE A 106 -18.63 22.71 -30.44
C ILE A 106 -19.31 23.67 -31.43
N SER A 107 -19.13 24.98 -31.26
CA SER A 107 -19.74 25.99 -32.12
C SER A 107 -18.92 26.34 -33.37
N LEU A 108 -17.74 25.74 -33.54
CA LEU A 108 -16.84 25.95 -34.69
C LEU A 108 -17.00 24.87 -35.75
#